data_AF-A0A498N3H9-F1
#
_entry.id   AF-A0A498N3H9-F1
#
_cell.length_a   1.000
_cell.length_b   1.000
_cell.length_c   1.000
_cell.angle_alpha   90.00
_cell.angle_beta   90.00
_cell.angle_gamma   90.00
#
_symmetry.space_group_name_H-M   'P 1'
#
loop_
_entity.id
_entity.type
_entity.pdbx_description
1 polymer ?
#
loop_
_entity_poly.entity_id
_entity_poly.type
_entity_poly.pdbx_seq_one_letter_code
_entity_poly.pdbx_strand_id
1 'polypeptide(L)'
;MVEIANPNSWDPISIASAVHYVQSSAILLIGFQFQKAEADIEYVEKRLKFDFMANAREAGTFEGNPVQLLENLSAIKARHAALCAQVEEIAAEQKRSMDSIRAHLDTTVQLVQQLQNTADVQAVPTEQPQTQAQSESQNMHEEVSEGTFETVPRSVRGNLKLNALNTLYKQLSEYFSDKNRGPISTQRMKKLNMKVSDSALKTLQHLKLVELDKKGLVSLLARD
;
A
#
# COMPACT_ATOMS: atom_id res chain seq x y z
N MET A 1 -67.14 56.25 -6.73
CA MET A 1 -66.78 55.83 -8.11
C MET A 1 -65.46 56.48 -8.44
N VAL A 2 -64.38 55.71 -8.47
CA VAL A 2 -63.08 56.18 -8.98
C VAL A 2 -63.13 55.97 -10.49
N GLU A 3 -63.09 57.06 -11.24
CA GLU A 3 -63.08 57.04 -12.70
C GLU A 3 -61.74 56.46 -13.15
N ILE A 4 -61.76 55.22 -13.61
CA ILE A 4 -60.58 54.55 -14.17
C ILE A 4 -60.35 55.22 -15.53
N ALA A 5 -59.34 56.08 -15.60
CA ALA A 5 -58.95 56.77 -16.83
C ALA A 5 -58.78 55.77 -17.98
N ASN A 6 -59.38 56.08 -19.14
CA ASN A 6 -59.35 55.26 -20.34
C ASN A 6 -57.89 55.01 -20.77
N PRO A 7 -57.40 53.76 -20.83
CA PRO A 7 -56.00 53.45 -21.15
C PRO A 7 -55.59 53.91 -22.57
N ASN A 8 -56.55 54.23 -23.45
CA ASN A 8 -56.29 54.74 -24.79
C ASN A 8 -56.15 56.28 -24.87
N SER A 9 -56.22 57.01 -23.76
CA SER A 9 -56.10 58.48 -23.75
C SER A 9 -54.69 58.99 -23.42
N TRP A 10 -53.70 58.09 -23.32
CA TRP A 10 -52.34 58.45 -22.94
C TRP A 10 -51.58 58.91 -24.18
N ASP A 11 -51.03 60.12 -24.13
CA ASP A 11 -50.21 60.62 -25.23
C ASP A 11 -48.84 59.88 -25.27
N PRO A 12 -48.19 59.80 -26.44
CA PRO A 12 -46.94 59.07 -26.60
C PRO A 12 -45.81 59.50 -25.65
N ILE A 13 -45.80 60.77 -25.19
CA ILE A 13 -44.76 61.29 -24.29
C ILE A 13 -44.96 60.71 -22.88
N SER A 14 -46.21 60.64 -22.42
CA SER A 14 -46.57 60.02 -21.14
C SER A 14 -46.22 58.52 -21.11
N ILE A 15 -46.46 57.79 -22.21
CA ILE A 15 -46.08 56.38 -22.34
C ILE A 15 -44.55 56.21 -22.32
N ALA A 16 -43.81 57.01 -23.08
CA ALA A 16 -42.34 56.94 -23.12
C ALA A 16 -41.72 57.26 -21.76
N SER A 17 -42.27 58.25 -21.03
CA SER A 17 -41.83 58.60 -19.67
C SER A 17 -42.06 57.45 -18.69
N ALA A 18 -43.23 56.79 -18.75
CA ALA A 18 -43.53 55.63 -17.92
C ALA A 18 -42.58 54.45 -18.22
N VAL A 19 -42.28 54.17 -19.49
CA VAL A 19 -41.32 53.12 -19.89
C VAL A 19 -39.92 53.43 -19.37
N HIS A 20 -39.45 54.68 -19.53
CA HIS A 20 -38.14 55.10 -19.03
C HIS A 20 -38.05 55.01 -17.50
N TYR A 21 -39.13 55.37 -16.79
CA TYR A 21 -39.23 55.26 -15.34
C TYR A 21 -39.16 53.80 -14.86
N VAL A 22 -39.89 52.90 -15.51
CA VAL A 22 -39.85 51.45 -15.20
C VAL A 22 -38.46 50.88 -15.47
N GLN A 23 -37.85 51.24 -16.60
CA GLN A 23 -36.50 50.80 -16.95
C GLN A 23 -35.45 51.30 -15.95
N SER A 24 -35.53 52.58 -15.56
CA SER A 24 -34.62 53.18 -14.57
C SER A 24 -34.79 52.52 -13.20
N SER A 25 -36.03 52.25 -12.79
CA SER A 25 -36.34 51.57 -11.52
C SER A 25 -35.80 50.12 -11.51
N ALA A 26 -35.92 49.41 -12.64
CA ALA A 26 -35.38 48.06 -12.77
C ALA A 26 -33.84 48.04 -12.68
N ILE A 27 -33.15 49.00 -13.30
CA ILE A 27 -31.69 49.14 -13.22
C ILE A 27 -31.25 49.41 -11.78
N LEU A 28 -31.92 50.32 -11.08
CA LEU A 28 -31.62 50.62 -9.67
C LEU A 28 -31.82 49.41 -8.76
N LEU A 29 -32.90 48.64 -8.98
CA LEU A 29 -33.16 47.42 -8.22
C LEU A 29 -32.06 46.38 -8.44
N ILE A 30 -31.65 46.16 -9.69
CA ILE A 30 -30.55 45.24 -10.03
C ILE A 30 -29.25 45.71 -9.36
N GLY A 31 -28.94 47.00 -9.43
CA GLY A 31 -27.77 47.58 -8.77
C GLY A 31 -27.77 47.35 -7.27
N PHE A 32 -28.91 47.57 -6.60
CA PHE A 32 -29.05 47.30 -5.17
C PHE A 32 -28.85 45.81 -4.83
N GLN A 33 -29.42 44.90 -5.61
CA GLN A 33 -29.25 43.46 -5.39
C GLN A 33 -27.79 43.03 -5.56
N PHE A 34 -27.07 43.61 -6.54
CA PHE A 34 -25.66 43.33 -6.73
C PHE A 34 -24.81 43.84 -5.56
N GLN A 35 -25.05 45.08 -5.12
CA GLN A 35 -24.35 45.66 -3.98
C GLN A 35 -24.60 44.85 -2.69
N LYS A 36 -25.83 44.35 -2.52
CA LYS A 36 -26.17 43.46 -1.40
C LYS A 36 -25.42 42.13 -1.50
N ALA A 37 -25.43 41.49 -2.67
CA ALA A 37 -24.72 40.24 -2.87
C ALA A 37 -23.20 40.38 -2.63
N GLU A 38 -22.61 41.51 -3.05
CA GLU A 38 -21.21 41.84 -2.80
C GLU A 38 -20.92 41.97 -1.29
N ALA A 39 -21.74 42.71 -0.56
CA ALA A 39 -21.61 42.86 0.89
C ALA A 39 -21.80 41.53 1.64
N ASP A 40 -22.76 40.70 1.20
CA ASP A 40 -23.01 39.37 1.78
C ASP A 40 -21.79 38.44 1.59
N ILE A 41 -21.17 38.43 0.40
CA ILE A 41 -19.95 37.66 0.12
C ILE A 41 -18.78 38.16 0.98
N GLU A 42 -18.59 39.48 1.07
CA GLU A 42 -17.52 40.06 1.88
C GLU A 42 -17.68 39.69 3.36
N TYR A 43 -18.92 39.70 3.87
CA TYR A 43 -19.22 39.26 5.23
C TYR A 43 -18.87 37.78 5.44
N VAL A 44 -19.28 36.91 4.52
CA VAL A 44 -18.98 35.46 4.58
C VAL A 44 -17.46 35.24 4.56
N GLU A 45 -16.72 35.93 3.69
CA GLU A 45 -15.26 35.83 3.62
C GLU A 45 -14.60 36.25 4.95
N LYS A 46 -15.00 37.39 5.51
CA LYS A 46 -14.48 37.88 6.79
C LYS A 46 -14.81 36.92 7.93
N ARG A 47 -16.02 36.37 7.93
CA ARG A 47 -16.45 35.41 8.97
C ARG A 47 -15.65 34.12 8.89
N LEU A 48 -15.49 33.55 7.70
CA LEU A 48 -14.69 32.34 7.47
C LEU A 48 -13.22 32.56 7.85
N LYS A 49 -12.63 33.71 7.49
CA LYS A 49 -11.26 34.07 7.88
C LYS A 49 -11.11 34.13 9.40
N PHE A 50 -12.06 34.76 10.09
CA PHE A 50 -12.07 34.83 11.54
C PHE A 50 -12.15 33.43 12.17
N ASP A 51 -13.12 32.62 11.73
CA ASP A 51 -13.32 31.27 12.27
C ASP A 51 -12.08 30.38 12.02
N PHE A 52 -11.43 30.50 10.85
CA PHE A 52 -10.18 29.78 10.56
C PHE A 52 -9.03 30.19 11.50
N MET A 53 -8.83 31.49 11.72
CA MET A 53 -7.78 31.99 12.62
C MET A 53 -8.06 31.67 14.09
N ALA A 54 -9.33 31.69 14.51
CA ALA A 54 -9.72 31.32 15.87
C ALA A 54 -9.49 29.82 16.12
N ASN A 55 -9.94 28.96 15.21
CA ASN A 55 -9.78 27.51 15.31
C ASN A 55 -8.33 27.06 15.20
N ALA A 56 -7.51 27.73 14.38
CA ALA A 56 -6.07 27.43 14.26
C ALA A 56 -5.28 27.67 15.56
N ARG A 57 -5.79 28.52 16.46
CA ARG A 57 -5.19 28.74 17.79
C ARG A 57 -5.56 27.65 18.79
N GLU A 58 -6.68 26.96 18.59
CA GLU A 58 -7.19 25.90 19.49
C GLU A 58 -6.80 24.48 19.04
N ALA A 59 -6.69 24.24 17.73
CA ALA A 59 -6.23 22.98 17.18
C ALA A 59 -4.70 22.89 17.27
N GLY A 60 -4.19 22.40 18.40
CA GLY A 60 -2.77 22.05 18.55
C GLY A 60 -2.28 21.19 17.38
N THR A 61 -1.18 21.64 16.76
CA THR A 61 -0.44 20.97 15.68
C THR A 61 -1.32 20.33 14.61
N PHE A 62 -1.95 21.15 13.78
CA PHE A 62 -2.50 20.68 12.51
C PHE A 62 -1.36 20.05 11.69
N GLU A 63 -1.52 18.79 11.30
CA GLU A 63 -0.55 18.01 10.55
C GLU A 63 -0.40 18.60 9.13
N GLY A 64 0.46 19.62 9.00
CA GLY A 64 0.89 20.22 7.72
C GLY A 64 -0.14 21.05 6.96
N ASN A 65 0.33 22.05 6.22
CA ASN A 65 -0.48 22.75 5.21
C ASN A 65 -0.91 21.74 4.12
N PRO A 66 -2.20 21.65 3.73
CA PRO A 66 -2.66 20.70 2.71
C PRO A 66 -1.93 20.83 1.37
N VAL A 67 -1.47 22.03 1.00
CA VAL A 67 -0.64 22.27 -0.19
C VAL A 67 0.71 21.56 -0.07
N GLN A 68 1.36 21.70 1.08
CA GLN A 68 2.64 21.03 1.35
C GLN A 68 2.47 19.50 1.43
N LEU A 69 1.35 19.02 1.99
CA LEU A 69 1.06 17.59 2.03
C LEU A 69 0.90 17.02 0.62
N LEU A 70 0.23 17.74 -0.28
CA LEU A 70 0.06 17.31 -1.67
C LEU A 70 1.39 17.26 -2.42
N GLU A 71 2.27 18.24 -2.19
CA GLU A 71 3.62 18.26 -2.75
C GLU A 71 4.50 17.12 -2.20
N ASN A 72 4.43 16.87 -0.89
CA ASN A 72 5.12 15.73 -0.28
C ASN A 72 4.63 14.40 -0.85
N LEU A 73 3.32 14.25 -1.03
CA LEU A 73 2.71 13.05 -1.60
C LEU A 73 3.16 12.83 -3.05
N SER A 74 3.22 13.88 -3.86
CA SER A 74 3.68 13.78 -5.24
C SER A 74 5.17 13.38 -5.31
N ALA A 75 6.01 13.97 -4.44
CA ALA A 75 7.42 13.61 -4.33
C ALA A 75 7.62 12.15 -3.89
N ILE A 76 6.82 11.67 -2.93
CA ILE A 76 6.85 10.27 -2.47
C ILE A 76 6.45 9.32 -3.61
N LYS A 77 5.37 9.63 -4.34
CA LYS A 77 4.95 8.83 -5.51
C LYS A 77 6.05 8.76 -6.57
N ALA A 78 6.70 9.88 -6.88
CA ALA A 78 7.79 9.91 -7.84
C ALA A 78 8.98 9.04 -7.39
N ARG A 79 9.38 9.14 -6.12
CA ARG A 79 10.46 8.30 -5.56
C ARG A 79 10.11 6.82 -5.58
N HIS A 80 8.87 6.46 -5.26
CA HIS A 80 8.41 5.08 -5.33
C HIS A 80 8.49 4.53 -6.75
N ALA A 81 7.97 5.27 -7.74
CA ALA A 81 8.04 4.87 -9.15
C ALA A 81 9.49 4.68 -9.62
N ALA A 82 10.40 5.59 -9.25
CA ALA A 82 11.81 5.47 -9.58
C ALA A 82 12.46 4.24 -8.92
N LEU A 83 12.10 3.92 -7.67
CA LEU A 83 12.62 2.74 -6.97
C LEU A 83 12.11 1.44 -7.61
N CYS A 84 10.83 1.36 -7.97
CA CYS A 84 10.28 0.21 -8.68
C CYS A 84 11.03 -0.04 -10.00
N ALA A 85 11.26 1.01 -10.79
CA ALA A 85 12.01 0.91 -12.04
C ALA A 85 13.45 0.40 -11.81
N GLN A 86 14.15 0.91 -10.78
CA GLN A 86 15.49 0.44 -10.44
C GLN A 86 15.52 -1.03 -10.02
N VAL A 87 14.54 -1.48 -9.24
CA VAL A 87 14.45 -2.89 -8.81
C VAL A 87 14.21 -3.80 -10.00
N GLU A 88 13.33 -3.41 -10.93
CA GLU A 88 13.08 -4.16 -12.16
C GLU A 88 14.34 -4.27 -13.05
N GLU A 89 15.10 -3.17 -13.17
CA GLU A 89 16.36 -3.15 -13.92
C GLU A 89 17.41 -4.08 -13.29
N ILE A 90 17.59 -4.00 -11.97
CA ILE A 90 18.52 -4.87 -11.23
C ILE A 90 18.11 -6.33 -11.38
N ALA A 91 16.82 -6.65 -11.24
CA ALA A 91 16.32 -8.02 -11.39
C ALA A 91 16.57 -8.55 -12.82
N ALA A 92 16.36 -7.71 -13.84
CA ALA A 92 16.66 -8.07 -15.22
C ALA A 92 18.15 -8.34 -15.43
N GLU A 93 19.03 -7.53 -14.85
CA GLU A 93 20.48 -7.70 -15.00
C GLU A 93 21.02 -8.90 -14.21
N GLN A 94 20.52 -9.13 -13.01
CA GLN A 94 20.82 -10.34 -12.24
C GLN A 94 20.43 -11.61 -13.02
N LYS A 95 19.26 -11.60 -13.66
CA LYS A 95 18.84 -12.71 -14.52
C LYS A 95 19.79 -12.90 -15.71
N ARG A 96 20.12 -11.83 -16.44
CA ARG A 96 21.07 -11.89 -17.56
C ARG A 96 22.44 -12.41 -17.13
N SER A 97 22.93 -11.95 -15.98
CA SER A 97 24.20 -12.38 -15.41
C SER A 97 24.18 -13.88 -15.07
N MET A 98 23.15 -14.36 -14.37
CA MET A 98 23.00 -15.79 -14.08
C MET A 98 22.92 -16.64 -15.34
N ASP A 99 22.14 -16.21 -16.33
CA ASP A 99 22.00 -16.94 -17.59
C ASP A 99 23.35 -17.01 -18.34
N SER A 100 24.14 -15.93 -18.31
CA SER A 100 25.50 -15.91 -18.86
C SER A 100 26.45 -16.85 -18.13
N ILE A 101 26.45 -16.84 -16.79
CA ILE A 101 27.26 -17.75 -15.96
C ILE A 101 26.90 -19.21 -16.28
N ARG A 102 25.60 -19.53 -16.36
CA ARG A 102 25.12 -20.88 -16.67
C ARG A 102 25.59 -21.33 -18.05
N ALA A 103 25.48 -20.48 -19.06
CA ALA A 103 25.94 -20.77 -20.42
C ALA A 103 27.46 -20.99 -20.48
N HIS A 104 28.24 -20.17 -19.76
CA HIS A 104 29.69 -20.32 -19.72
C HIS A 104 30.12 -21.61 -18.99
N LEU A 105 29.45 -21.96 -17.89
CA LEU A 105 29.70 -23.20 -17.17
C LEU A 105 29.39 -24.42 -18.03
N ASP A 106 28.25 -24.41 -18.74
CA ASP A 106 27.87 -25.49 -19.65
C ASP A 106 28.92 -25.69 -20.76
N THR A 107 29.37 -24.59 -21.37
CA THR A 107 30.44 -24.62 -22.38
C THR A 107 31.74 -25.20 -21.81
N THR A 108 32.12 -24.78 -20.59
CA THR A 108 33.34 -25.26 -19.93
C THR A 108 33.26 -26.76 -19.62
N VAL A 109 32.12 -27.23 -19.11
CA VAL A 109 31.88 -28.65 -18.83
C VAL A 109 31.97 -29.47 -20.12
N GLN A 110 31.37 -29.00 -21.21
CA GLN A 110 31.46 -29.66 -22.51
C GLN A 110 32.92 -29.76 -23.00
N LEU A 111 33.70 -28.69 -22.91
CA LEU A 111 35.11 -28.68 -23.30
C LEU A 111 35.96 -29.64 -22.46
N VAL A 112 35.78 -29.63 -21.14
CA VAL A 112 36.48 -30.55 -20.22
C VAL A 112 36.15 -32.00 -20.56
N GLN A 113 34.88 -32.32 -20.83
CA GLN A 113 34.46 -33.67 -21.22
C GLN A 113 35.10 -34.12 -22.54
N GLN A 114 35.19 -33.23 -23.53
CA GLN A 114 35.85 -33.54 -24.80
C GLN A 114 37.35 -33.83 -24.62
N LEU A 115 38.04 -33.04 -23.81
CA LEU A 115 39.46 -33.26 -23.50
C LEU A 115 39.66 -34.59 -22.75
N GLN A 116 38.78 -34.89 -21.78
CA GLN A 116 38.81 -36.13 -21.01
C GLN A 116 38.68 -37.36 -21.91
N ASN A 117 37.72 -37.34 -22.85
CA ASN A 117 37.48 -38.42 -23.80
C ASN A 117 38.65 -38.62 -24.77
N THR A 118 39.38 -37.55 -25.10
CA THR A 118 40.52 -37.60 -26.04
C THR A 118 41.80 -38.13 -25.37
N ALA A 119 41.97 -37.90 -24.07
CA ALA A 119 43.18 -38.23 -23.32
C ALA A 119 43.17 -39.62 -22.66
N ASP A 120 42.09 -40.40 -22.76
CA ASP A 120 41.87 -41.72 -22.11
C ASP A 120 42.20 -41.74 -20.59
N VAL A 121 42.03 -40.59 -19.93
CA VAL A 121 42.11 -40.49 -18.47
C VAL A 121 40.69 -40.70 -17.94
N GLN A 122 40.45 -41.68 -17.07
CA GLN A 122 39.20 -41.77 -16.31
C GLN A 122 39.37 -40.96 -15.02
N ALA A 123 38.85 -39.73 -15.00
CA ALA A 123 38.64 -39.02 -13.75
C ALA A 123 37.38 -39.60 -13.08
N VAL A 124 37.54 -40.12 -11.85
CA VAL A 124 36.43 -40.52 -10.98
C VAL A 124 35.47 -39.33 -10.83
N PRO A 125 34.14 -39.50 -11.00
CA PRO A 125 33.20 -38.44 -10.70
C PRO A 125 33.37 -38.08 -9.23
N THR A 126 33.88 -36.89 -8.94
CA THR A 126 33.92 -36.38 -7.58
C THR A 126 32.50 -36.45 -7.04
N GLU A 127 32.30 -37.29 -6.02
CA GLU A 127 31.04 -37.39 -5.27
C GLU A 127 30.80 -36.07 -4.55
N GLN A 128 30.30 -35.08 -5.30
CA GLN A 128 29.55 -33.91 -4.88
C GLN A 128 29.24 -33.04 -6.11
N PRO A 129 28.24 -33.38 -6.93
CA PRO A 129 27.35 -32.33 -7.38
C PRO A 129 26.58 -31.89 -6.13
N GLN A 130 27.12 -30.92 -5.38
CA GLN A 130 26.34 -30.28 -4.33
C GLN A 130 25.17 -29.57 -5.01
N THR A 131 24.07 -30.30 -4.97
CA THR A 131 22.67 -29.98 -5.19
C THR A 131 22.38 -28.51 -4.84
N GLN A 132 22.56 -27.62 -5.81
CA GLN A 132 21.83 -26.34 -5.85
C GLN A 132 20.94 -26.25 -7.09
N ALA A 133 21.05 -27.17 -8.04
CA ALA A 133 20.27 -27.17 -9.28
C ALA A 133 18.98 -28.02 -9.25
N GLN A 134 18.55 -28.56 -8.10
CA GLN A 134 17.41 -29.51 -8.06
C GLN A 134 16.49 -29.45 -6.83
N SER A 135 16.51 -28.35 -6.08
CA SER A 135 15.62 -28.16 -4.91
C SER A 135 14.56 -27.07 -5.14
N GLU A 136 14.11 -26.87 -6.39
CA GLU A 136 12.98 -25.96 -6.70
C GLU A 136 11.67 -26.69 -7.03
N SER A 137 11.61 -28.00 -6.82
CA SER A 137 10.33 -28.71 -6.82
C SER A 137 10.08 -29.35 -5.47
N GLN A 138 9.09 -28.78 -4.77
CA GLN A 138 8.35 -29.32 -3.62
C GLN A 138 8.81 -28.90 -2.20
N ASN A 139 8.85 -27.60 -1.92
CA ASN A 139 8.10 -27.01 -0.79
C ASN A 139 8.19 -25.47 -0.84
N MET A 140 7.08 -24.81 -1.15
CA MET A 140 6.93 -23.34 -1.14
C MET A 140 6.85 -22.80 0.30
N HIS A 141 7.85 -23.08 1.13
CA HIS A 141 7.95 -22.50 2.46
C HIS A 141 9.31 -21.86 2.63
N GLU A 142 9.34 -20.53 2.49
CA GLU A 142 10.49 -19.71 2.82
C GLU A 142 10.72 -19.80 4.34
N GLU A 143 11.74 -20.53 4.74
CA GLU A 143 12.11 -20.66 6.15
C GLU A 143 12.45 -19.29 6.74
N VAL A 144 12.15 -19.07 8.03
CA VAL A 144 12.57 -17.85 8.71
C VAL A 144 14.09 -17.86 8.79
N SER A 145 14.73 -16.91 8.10
CA SER A 145 16.18 -16.69 8.16
C SER A 145 16.61 -16.20 9.54
N GLU A 146 17.86 -16.47 9.92
CA GLU A 146 18.43 -15.99 11.18
C GLU A 146 18.36 -14.46 11.31
N GLY A 147 18.58 -13.75 10.20
CA GLY A 147 18.47 -12.29 10.16
C GLY A 147 17.06 -11.79 10.48
N THR A 148 16.01 -12.44 9.97
CA THR A 148 14.61 -12.04 10.25
C THR A 148 14.20 -12.42 11.66
N PHE A 149 14.68 -13.56 12.17
CA PHE A 149 14.45 -13.97 13.55
C PHE A 149 15.04 -12.99 14.57
N GLU A 150 16.25 -12.48 14.33
CA GLU A 150 16.90 -11.52 15.23
C GLU A 150 16.21 -10.15 15.28
N THR A 151 15.43 -9.77 14.25
CA THR A 151 14.62 -8.53 14.28
C THR A 151 13.56 -8.54 15.38
N VAL A 152 13.11 -9.73 15.79
CA VAL A 152 12.10 -9.87 16.85
C VAL A 152 12.77 -9.62 18.21
N PRO A 153 12.24 -8.72 19.06
CA PRO A 153 12.83 -8.47 20.38
C PRO A 153 12.92 -9.74 21.24
N ARG A 154 14.00 -9.87 22.03
CA ARG A 154 14.18 -11.01 22.95
C ARG A 154 13.03 -11.16 23.94
N SER A 155 12.39 -10.07 24.34
CA SER A 155 11.19 -10.07 25.20
C SER A 155 10.00 -10.82 24.57
N VAL A 156 9.95 -10.92 23.24
CA VAL A 156 8.90 -11.62 22.47
C VAL A 156 9.35 -13.05 22.13
N ARG A 157 10.61 -13.23 21.72
CA ARG A 157 11.17 -14.55 21.39
C ARG A 157 11.34 -15.44 22.62
N GLY A 158 11.61 -14.87 23.79
CA GLY A 158 11.98 -15.63 24.98
C GLY A 158 13.21 -16.51 24.72
N ASN A 159 13.18 -17.77 25.20
CA ASN A 159 14.24 -18.75 24.99
C ASN A 159 14.03 -19.62 23.73
N LEU A 160 13.24 -19.13 22.77
CA LEU A 160 12.93 -19.87 21.55
C LEU A 160 14.17 -20.00 20.66
N LYS A 161 14.36 -21.19 20.08
CA LYS A 161 15.41 -21.45 19.10
C LYS A 161 14.85 -21.34 17.67
N LEU A 162 15.64 -20.83 16.74
CA LEU A 162 15.26 -20.69 15.33
C LEU A 162 14.76 -22.00 14.71
N ASN A 163 15.44 -23.12 15.00
CA ASN A 163 15.05 -24.44 14.51
C ASN A 163 13.65 -24.89 14.99
N ALA A 164 13.29 -24.56 16.23
CA ALA A 164 11.98 -24.86 16.80
C ALA A 164 10.90 -23.99 16.18
N LEU A 165 11.20 -22.72 15.86
CA LEU A 165 10.31 -21.82 15.15
C LEU A 165 10.04 -22.31 13.71
N ASN A 166 11.09 -22.65 12.97
CA ASN A 166 10.97 -23.13 11.58
C ASN A 166 10.26 -24.48 11.50
N THR A 167 10.51 -25.38 12.48
CA THR A 167 9.76 -26.64 12.57
C THR A 167 8.27 -26.38 12.77
N LEU A 168 7.90 -25.47 13.69
CA LEU A 168 6.51 -25.12 13.92
C LEU A 168 5.87 -24.47 12.69
N TYR A 169 6.55 -23.54 12.05
CA TYR A 169 6.06 -22.86 10.85
C TYR A 169 5.80 -23.83 9.70
N LYS A 170 6.74 -24.75 9.43
CA LYS A 170 6.60 -25.81 8.43
C LYS A 170 5.41 -26.72 8.70
N GLN A 171 5.23 -27.13 9.96
CA GLN A 171 4.09 -27.97 10.35
C GLN A 171 2.75 -27.24 10.18
N LEU A 172 2.69 -25.95 10.50
CA LEU A 172 1.50 -25.13 10.30
C LEU A 172 1.20 -24.97 8.81
N SER A 173 2.21 -24.67 8.01
CA SER A 173 2.05 -24.44 6.59
C SER A 173 1.66 -25.71 5.82
N GLU A 174 2.21 -26.86 6.21
CA GLU A 174 1.78 -28.18 5.73
C GLU A 174 0.32 -28.48 6.13
N TYR A 175 -0.10 -28.14 7.36
CA TYR A 175 -1.49 -28.29 7.78
C TYR A 175 -2.46 -27.44 6.94
N PHE A 176 -2.07 -26.20 6.60
CA PHE A 176 -2.90 -25.29 5.80
C PHE A 176 -2.80 -25.52 4.29
N SER A 177 -1.90 -26.40 3.81
CA SER A 177 -1.79 -26.73 2.38
C SER A 177 -3.04 -27.44 1.83
N ASP A 178 -3.82 -28.08 2.71
CA ASP A 178 -5.13 -28.66 2.37
C ASP A 178 -6.18 -27.56 2.19
N LYS A 179 -6.73 -27.42 0.96
CA LYS A 179 -7.69 -26.39 0.53
C LYS A 179 -8.97 -26.20 1.39
N ASN A 180 -9.23 -27.10 2.35
CA ASN A 180 -10.43 -27.10 3.19
C ASN A 180 -10.15 -26.90 4.70
N ARG A 181 -8.92 -26.54 5.10
CA ARG A 181 -8.61 -26.38 6.53
C ARG A 181 -8.75 -24.92 6.99
N GLY A 182 -9.74 -24.71 7.84
CA GLY A 182 -9.92 -23.46 8.58
C GLY A 182 -8.92 -23.27 9.74
N PRO A 183 -9.04 -22.15 10.48
CA PRO A 183 -8.15 -21.79 11.58
C PRO A 183 -8.01 -22.92 12.60
N ILE A 184 -6.80 -23.08 13.15
CA ILE A 184 -6.48 -24.15 14.11
C ILE A 184 -6.24 -23.58 15.51
N SER A 185 -6.78 -24.24 16.54
CA SER A 185 -6.53 -23.89 17.94
C SER A 185 -5.23 -24.50 18.46
N THR A 186 -4.62 -23.86 19.46
CA THR A 186 -3.43 -24.37 20.15
C THR A 186 -3.64 -25.78 20.75
N GLN A 187 -4.85 -26.09 21.22
CA GLN A 187 -5.21 -27.41 21.73
C GLN A 187 -5.18 -28.48 20.61
N ARG A 188 -5.70 -28.14 19.42
CA ARG A 188 -5.69 -29.05 18.27
C ARG A 188 -4.27 -29.25 17.74
N MET A 189 -3.43 -28.22 17.74
CA MET A 189 -2.01 -28.34 17.39
C MET A 189 -1.26 -29.32 18.31
N LYS A 190 -1.49 -29.23 19.63
CA LYS A 190 -0.90 -30.19 20.59
C LYS A 190 -1.35 -31.62 20.32
N LYS A 191 -2.63 -31.81 19.94
CA LYS A 191 -3.16 -33.13 19.53
C LYS A 191 -2.52 -33.65 18.24
N LEU A 192 -2.06 -32.75 17.35
CA LEU A 192 -1.30 -33.07 16.14
C LEU A 192 0.21 -33.22 16.39
N ASN A 193 0.63 -33.35 17.66
CA ASN A 193 2.02 -33.50 18.06
C ASN A 193 2.94 -32.32 17.66
N MET A 194 2.37 -31.12 17.49
CA MET A 194 3.12 -29.89 17.22
C MET A 194 3.72 -29.32 18.52
N LYS A 195 4.97 -28.86 18.46
CA LYS A 195 5.65 -28.19 19.58
C LYS A 195 5.25 -26.72 19.65
N VAL A 196 4.04 -26.47 20.15
CA VAL A 196 3.51 -25.10 20.27
C VAL A 196 3.96 -24.46 21.57
N SER A 197 4.68 -23.34 21.45
CA SER A 197 4.95 -22.44 22.56
C SER A 197 4.32 -21.07 22.29
N ASP A 198 3.91 -20.38 23.35
CA ASP A 198 3.31 -19.05 23.26
C ASP A 198 4.28 -18.04 22.63
N SER A 199 5.56 -18.12 22.97
CA SER A 199 6.61 -17.29 22.36
C SER A 199 6.82 -17.59 20.87
N ALA A 200 6.69 -18.84 20.43
CA ALA A 200 6.77 -19.16 19.01
C ALA A 200 5.61 -18.56 18.22
N LEU A 201 4.38 -18.65 18.72
CA LEU A 201 3.22 -18.05 18.07
C LEU A 201 3.31 -16.53 18.02
N LYS A 202 3.74 -15.89 19.12
CA LYS A 202 3.97 -14.44 19.16
C LYS A 202 5.10 -14.00 18.23
N THR A 203 6.16 -14.81 18.10
CA THR A 203 7.26 -14.56 17.17
C THR A 203 6.77 -14.64 15.72
N LEU A 204 6.01 -15.69 15.35
CA LEU A 204 5.41 -15.80 14.02
C LEU A 204 4.43 -14.67 13.73
N GLN A 205 3.67 -14.23 14.73
CA GLN A 205 2.78 -13.08 14.62
C GLN A 205 3.56 -11.78 14.38
N HIS A 206 4.67 -11.57 15.10
CA HIS A 206 5.50 -10.38 14.91
C HIS A 206 6.15 -10.34 13.52
N LEU A 207 6.50 -11.52 12.99
CA LEU A 207 7.00 -11.71 11.63
C LEU A 207 5.89 -11.66 10.56
N LYS A 208 4.63 -11.46 10.95
CA LYS A 208 3.45 -11.43 10.07
C LYS A 208 3.27 -12.70 9.23
N LEU A 209 3.68 -13.85 9.78
CA LEU A 209 3.51 -15.16 9.15
C LEU A 209 2.20 -15.83 9.56
N VAL A 210 1.65 -15.43 10.71
CA VAL A 210 0.44 -15.98 11.32
C VAL A 210 -0.38 -14.88 11.95
N GLU A 211 -1.70 -15.01 11.90
CA GLU A 211 -2.66 -14.21 12.66
C GLU A 211 -3.25 -15.02 13.83
N LEU A 212 -3.45 -14.35 14.97
CA LEU A 212 -4.09 -14.90 16.17
C LEU A 212 -5.40 -14.15 16.42
N ASP A 213 -6.54 -14.84 16.33
CA ASP A 213 -7.85 -14.26 16.68
C ASP A 213 -8.00 -14.10 18.21
N LYS A 214 -8.96 -13.29 18.66
CA LYS A 214 -9.34 -13.08 20.07
C LYS A 214 -9.66 -14.39 20.81
N LYS A 215 -10.00 -15.45 20.06
CA LYS A 215 -10.26 -16.81 20.57
C LYS A 215 -9.02 -17.71 20.62
N GLY A 216 -7.83 -17.20 20.26
CA GLY A 216 -6.58 -17.96 20.21
C GLY A 216 -6.49 -18.96 19.05
N LEU A 217 -7.25 -18.69 17.97
CA LEU A 217 -7.18 -19.46 16.73
C LEU A 217 -6.08 -18.88 15.85
N VAL A 218 -5.29 -19.76 15.27
CA VAL A 218 -4.17 -19.44 14.37
C VAL A 218 -4.62 -19.59 12.93
N SER A 219 -4.34 -18.58 12.12
CA SER A 219 -4.52 -18.56 10.67
C SER A 219 -3.18 -18.24 10.00
N LEU A 220 -2.87 -18.89 8.89
CA LEU A 220 -1.66 -18.60 8.13
C LEU A 220 -1.90 -17.38 7.22
N LEU A 221 -0.99 -16.42 7.24
CA LEU A 221 -1.03 -15.27 6.33
C LEU A 221 -0.27 -15.67 5.06
N ALA A 222 -0.96 -15.68 3.91
CA ALA A 222 -0.28 -15.83 2.63
C ALA A 222 0.62 -14.59 2.42
N ARG A 223 1.90 -14.81 2.11
CA ARG A 223 2.78 -13.75 1.62
C ARG A 223 2.34 -13.45 0.18
N ASP A 224 1.74 -12.28 -0.04
CA ASP A 224 1.52 -11.72 -1.38
C ASP A 224 2.87 -11.40 -2.07
#